data_AF-A0A7K2Y378-F1
#
_entry.id   AF-A0A7K2Y378-F1
#
_cell.length_a   1.000
_cell.length_b   1.000
_cell.length_c   1.000
_cell.angle_alpha   90.00
_cell.angle_beta   90.00
_cell.angle_gamma   90.00
#
_symmetry.space_group_name_H-M   'P 1'
#
loop_
_entity.id
_entity.type
_entity.pdbx_description
1 polymer ?
#
loop_
_entity_poly.entity_id
_entity_poly.type
_entity_poly.pdbx_seq_one_letter_code
_entity_poly.pdbx_strand_id
1 'polypeptide(L)'
;MESLLNMLPEAFPWVRFLPGPDVHAFAVELVDTLRAADSIGHHASVQQMLIAWQHTAQAHSDPILLAALTKDHRTDFGPAPDPLRKR
;
A
#
# COMPACT_ATOMS: atom_id res chain seq x y z
N MET A 1 -24.69 9.06 -11.60
CA MET A 1 -23.80 7.89 -11.47
C MET A 1 -22.52 8.39 -10.81
N GLU A 2 -22.36 8.15 -9.52
CA GLU A 2 -21.14 8.54 -8.80
C GLU A 2 -19.98 7.63 -9.27
N SER A 3 -18.83 8.23 -9.56
CA SER A 3 -17.63 7.47 -9.94
C SER A 3 -17.14 6.67 -8.73
N LEU A 4 -16.63 5.45 -8.92
CA LEU A 4 -16.05 4.61 -7.86
C LEU A 4 -15.09 5.40 -6.97
N LEU A 5 -14.30 6.30 -7.58
CA LEU A 5 -13.34 7.18 -6.90
C LEU A 5 -13.98 8.10 -5.84
N ASN A 6 -15.24 8.48 -6.03
CA ASN A 6 -15.96 9.33 -5.07
C ASN A 6 -16.43 8.54 -3.85
N MET A 7 -16.66 7.23 -3.99
CA MET A 7 -17.11 6.36 -2.90
C MET A 7 -15.96 5.81 -2.05
N LEU A 8 -14.75 5.72 -2.61
CA LEU A 8 -13.58 5.17 -1.91
C LEU A 8 -13.29 5.86 -0.57
N PRO A 9 -13.33 7.20 -0.44
CA PRO A 9 -13.10 7.86 0.85
C PRO A 9 -14.17 7.60 1.91
N GLU A 10 -15.38 7.19 1.51
CA GLU A 10 -16.43 6.79 2.45
C GLU A 10 -16.21 5.36 2.95
N ALA A 11 -15.92 4.42 2.04
CA ALA A 11 -15.63 3.02 2.40
C ALA A 11 -14.29 2.84 3.11
N PHE A 12 -13.29 3.62 2.71
CA PHE A 12 -11.90 3.54 3.18
C PHE A 12 -11.40 4.94 3.55
N PRO A 13 -11.64 5.40 4.80
CA PRO A 13 -11.34 6.78 5.17
C PRO A 13 -9.88 7.21 5.01
N TRP A 14 -8.95 6.26 5.10
CA TRP A 14 -7.51 6.47 4.94
C TRP A 14 -7.10 6.85 3.50
N VAL A 15 -7.94 6.61 2.49
CA VAL A 15 -7.67 7.00 1.09
C VAL A 15 -7.48 8.51 0.94
N ARG A 16 -8.03 9.32 1.86
CA ARG A 16 -7.84 10.79 1.88
C ARG A 16 -6.39 11.22 2.05
N PHE A 17 -5.51 10.35 2.53
CA PHE A 17 -4.08 10.63 2.69
C PHE A 17 -3.24 10.25 1.47
N LEU A 18 -3.81 9.55 0.48
CA LEU A 18 -3.09 9.19 -0.73
C LEU A 18 -2.97 10.38 -1.70
N PRO A 19 -1.84 10.52 -2.41
CA PRO A 19 -1.75 11.36 -3.59
C PRO A 19 -2.79 10.99 -4.65
N GLY A 20 -3.24 11.96 -5.45
CA GLY A 20 -4.25 11.73 -6.51
C GLY A 20 -3.94 10.57 -7.46
N PRO A 21 -2.70 10.43 -7.98
CA PRO A 21 -2.31 9.29 -8.81
C PRO A 21 -2.45 7.94 -8.08
N ASP A 22 -2.16 7.92 -6.78
CA ASP A 22 -2.16 6.72 -5.96
C ASP A 22 -3.59 6.28 -5.59
N VAL A 23 -4.53 7.22 -5.46
CA VAL A 23 -5.97 6.90 -5.36
C VAL A 23 -6.45 6.15 -6.61
N HIS A 24 -6.00 6.58 -7.79
CA HIS A 24 -6.35 5.91 -9.04
C HIS A 24 -5.69 4.53 -9.14
N ALA A 25 -4.41 4.41 -8.79
CA ALA A 25 -3.71 3.12 -8.75
C ALA A 25 -4.39 2.12 -7.80
N PHE A 26 -4.75 2.57 -6.59
CA PHE A 26 -5.50 1.76 -5.63
C PHE A 26 -6.85 1.28 -6.20
N ALA A 27 -7.60 2.16 -6.87
CA ALA A 27 -8.89 1.80 -7.44
C ALA A 27 -8.79 0.72 -8.51
N VAL A 28 -7.77 0.82 -9.39
CA VAL A 28 -7.49 -0.19 -10.42
C VAL A 28 -7.09 -1.51 -9.77
N GLU A 29 -6.13 -1.49 -8.84
CA GLU A 29 -5.65 -2.71 -8.18
C GLU A 29 -6.76 -3.41 -7.37
N LEU A 30 -7.65 -2.65 -6.73
CA LEU A 30 -8.79 -3.18 -5.99
C LEU A 30 -9.72 -3.99 -6.91
N VAL A 31 -10.10 -3.42 -8.06
CA VAL A 31 -11.00 -4.10 -9.01
C VAL A 31 -10.34 -5.35 -9.60
N ASP A 32 -9.07 -5.26 -9.98
CA ASP A 32 -8.34 -6.37 -10.57
C ASP A 32 -8.13 -7.50 -9.55
N THR A 33 -7.76 -7.16 -8.33
CA THR A 33 -7.52 -8.14 -7.25
C THR A 33 -8.82 -8.82 -6.82
N LEU A 34 -9.94 -8.08 -6.75
CA LEU A 34 -11.26 -8.68 -6.48
C LEU A 34 -11.65 -9.68 -7.56
N ARG A 35 -11.48 -9.33 -8.84
CA ARG A 35 -11.79 -10.23 -9.97
C ARG A 35 -10.92 -11.48 -9.95
N ALA A 36 -9.62 -11.33 -9.68
CA ALA A 36 -8.70 -12.46 -9.60
C ALA A 36 -9.03 -13.37 -8.42
N ALA A 37 -9.32 -12.79 -7.24
CA ALA A 37 -9.70 -13.52 -6.03
C ALA A 37 -11.01 -14.31 -6.21
N ASP A 38 -12.02 -13.71 -6.83
CA ASP A 38 -13.30 -14.36 -7.13
C ASP A 38 -13.12 -15.55 -8.07
N SER A 39 -12.26 -15.43 -9.09
CA SER A 39 -11.95 -16.51 -10.05
C SER A 39 -11.38 -17.77 -9.38
N ILE A 40 -10.78 -17.65 -8.20
CA ILE A 40 -10.18 -18.78 -7.45
C ILE A 40 -10.90 -19.03 -6.11
N GLY A 41 -11.98 -18.30 -5.82
CA GLY A 41 -12.74 -18.39 -4.57
C GLY A 41 -11.93 -18.05 -3.31
N HIS A 42 -10.86 -17.27 -3.43
CA HIS A 42 -9.92 -17.00 -2.35
C HIS A 42 -9.54 -15.52 -2.24
N HIS A 43 -9.88 -14.91 -1.09
CA HIS A 43 -9.86 -13.45 -0.92
C HIS A 43 -8.67 -12.91 -0.09
N ALA A 44 -7.72 -13.76 0.31
CA ALA A 44 -6.59 -13.30 1.13
C ALA A 44 -5.75 -12.21 0.43
N SER A 45 -5.61 -12.29 -0.89
CA SER A 45 -4.91 -11.27 -1.69
C SER A 45 -5.56 -9.88 -1.58
N VAL A 46 -6.90 -9.82 -1.51
CA VAL A 46 -7.64 -8.56 -1.34
C VAL A 46 -7.35 -7.95 0.04
N GLN A 47 -7.38 -8.78 1.09
CA GLN A 47 -7.07 -8.31 2.45
C GLN A 47 -5.65 -7.77 2.55
N GLN A 48 -4.68 -8.49 1.99
CA GLN A 48 -3.28 -8.07 2.00
C GLN A 48 -3.05 -6.77 1.23
N MET A 49 -3.69 -6.63 0.06
CA MET A 49 -3.65 -5.40 -0.72
C MET A 49 -4.23 -4.21 0.08
N LEU A 50 -5.38 -4.37 0.74
CA LEU A 50 -5.97 -3.31 1.56
C LEU A 50 -5.04 -2.86 2.68
N ILE A 51 -4.38 -3.80 3.36
CA ILE A 51 -3.39 -3.51 4.42
C ILE A 51 -2.19 -2.73 3.84
N ALA A 52 -1.67 -3.16 2.69
CA ALA A 52 -0.54 -2.49 2.04
C ALA A 52 -0.86 -1.04 1.65
N TRP A 53 -2.04 -0.80 1.08
CA TRP A 53 -2.49 0.54 0.72
C TRP A 53 -2.79 1.43 1.94
N GLN A 54 -3.32 0.85 3.02
CA GLN A 54 -3.47 1.56 4.29
C GLN A 54 -2.12 2.02 4.86
N HIS A 55 -1.08 1.17 4.80
CA HIS A 55 0.27 1.56 5.21
C HIS A 55 0.87 2.64 4.32
N THR A 56 0.59 2.60 3.01
CA THR A 56 0.99 3.65 2.07
C THR A 56 0.34 4.98 2.44
N ALA A 57 -0.97 4.98 2.72
CA ALA A 57 -1.68 6.16 3.21
C ALA A 57 -1.12 6.68 4.54
N GLN A 58 -0.75 5.78 5.46
CA GLN A 58 -0.10 6.16 6.72
C GLN A 58 1.25 6.82 6.47
N ALA A 59 2.08 6.30 5.55
CA ALA A 59 3.34 6.92 5.16
C ALA A 59 3.12 8.33 4.60
N HIS A 60 2.11 8.53 3.74
CA HIS A 60 1.79 9.86 3.21
C HIS A 60 1.19 10.82 4.24
N SER A 61 0.53 10.32 5.29
CA SER A 61 -0.05 11.14 6.35
C SER A 61 1.01 11.78 7.28
N ASP A 62 2.20 11.18 7.34
CA ASP A 62 3.32 11.65 8.18
C ASP A 62 4.49 12.12 7.28
N PRO A 63 4.69 13.45 7.12
CA PRO A 63 5.74 13.97 6.25
C PRO A 63 7.17 13.63 6.74
N ILE A 64 7.35 13.39 8.05
CA ILE A 64 8.65 12.99 8.61
C ILE A 64 8.94 11.54 8.21
N LEU A 65 7.95 10.66 8.38
CA LEU A 65 8.05 9.27 7.94
C LEU A 65 8.25 9.17 6.42
N LEU A 66 7.47 9.91 5.64
CA LEU A 66 7.60 9.94 4.18
C LEU A 66 9.02 10.33 3.77
N ALA A 67 9.55 11.44 4.32
CA ALA A 67 10.91 11.88 4.05
C ALA A 67 11.96 10.83 4.45
N ALA A 68 11.76 10.15 5.58
CA ALA A 68 12.67 9.09 6.03
C ALA A 68 12.64 7.86 5.12
N LEU A 69 11.49 7.52 4.53
CA LEU A 69 11.32 6.39 3.61
C LEU A 69 11.82 6.71 2.19
N THR A 70 11.62 7.93 1.72
CA THR A 70 11.97 8.35 0.35
C THR A 70 13.36 8.93 0.21
N LYS A 71 14.08 9.16 1.32
CA LYS A 71 15.47 9.62 1.26
C LYS A 71 16.33 8.63 0.48
N ASP A 72 17.38 9.15 -0.13
CA ASP A 72 18.33 8.31 -0.84
C ASP A 72 19.10 7.41 0.14
N HIS A 73 19.06 6.09 -0.11
CA HIS A 73 19.74 5.06 0.66
C HIS A 73 20.91 4.43 -0.12
N ARG A 74 21.46 5.13 -1.12
CA ARG A 74 22.56 4.66 -1.99
C ARG A 74 23.84 4.20 -1.26
N THR A 75 23.99 4.48 0.02
CA THR A 75 25.11 3.96 0.81
C THR A 75 24.85 2.49 1.16
N ASP A 76 25.78 1.61 0.78
CA ASP A 76 25.81 0.24 1.28
C ASP A 76 25.96 0.26 2.81
N PHE A 77 24.99 -0.29 3.53
CA PHE A 77 24.99 -0.40 4.99
C PHE A 77 25.89 -1.55 5.50
N GLY A 78 26.65 -2.17 4.59
CA GLY A 78 27.51 -3.29 4.86
C GLY A 78 26.78 -4.62 4.75
N PRO A 79 27.52 -5.74 4.86
CA PRO A 79 26.95 -7.07 4.74
C PRO A 79 25.94 -7.33 5.87
N ALA A 80 24.75 -7.82 5.51
CA ALA A 80 23.77 -8.27 6.48
C ALA A 80 24.38 -9.40 7.34
N PRO A 81 24.23 -9.35 8.68
CA PRO A 81 24.75 -10.40 9.55
C PRO A 81 24.07 -11.73 9.20
N ASP A 82 24.86 -12.81 9.21
CA ASP A 82 24.33 -14.15 8.98
C ASP A 82 23.31 -14.51 10.07
N PRO A 83 22.04 -14.77 9.71
CA PRO A 83 20.97 -15.05 10.67
C PRO A 83 21.20 -16.36 11.45
N LEU A 84 22.06 -17.25 10.97
CA LEU A 84 22.38 -18.54 11.59
C LEU A 84 23.69 -18.52 12.39
N ARG A 85 24.46 -17.43 12.32
CA ARG A 85 25.71 -17.29 13.09
C ARG A 85 25.37 -17.00 14.55
N LYS A 86 25.29 -18.06 15.36
CA LYS A 86 25.17 -17.96 16.82
C LYS A 86 26.34 -17.14 17.39
N ARG A 87 26.02 -16.20 18.28
CA ARG A 87 27.00 -15.41 19.04
C ARG A 87 27.71 -16.27 20.07
#